data_AF-A0A6N7IVI2-F1
#
_entry.id   AF-A0A6N7IVI2-F1
#
_cell.length_a   1.000
_cell.length_b   1.000
_cell.length_c   1.000
_cell.angle_alpha   90.00
_cell.angle_beta   90.00
_cell.angle_gamma   90.00
#
_symmetry.space_group_name_H-M   'P 1'
#
loop_
_entity.id
_entity.type
_entity.pdbx_description
1 polymer ?
#
loop_
_entity_poly.entity_id
_entity_poly.type
_entity_poly.pdbx_seq_one_letter_code
_entity_poly.pdbx_strand_id
1 'polypeptide(L)'
;MPNRKNRLLVPAADSRLDAFKYEIASELGYPGHIGQSRASEHNWNQIMDAMKYELATELGLTPQIENGYWGNVSSRACGAVGGRIGGKLGGNMVRRMILFAEQNLLR
;
A
#
# COMPACT_ATOMS: atom_id res chain seq x y z
N MET A 1 -5.69 17.21 8.19
CA MET A 1 -5.00 17.12 9.50
C MET A 1 -4.32 15.76 9.58
N PRO A 2 -2.98 15.66 9.71
CA PRO A 2 -2.33 14.36 9.87
C PRO A 2 -2.76 13.74 11.20
N ASN A 3 -3.26 12.50 11.14
CA ASN A 3 -3.74 11.76 12.30
C ASN A 3 -2.56 11.47 13.24
N ARG A 4 -2.60 12.03 14.45
CA ARG A 4 -1.55 12.02 15.48
C ARG A 4 -1.18 10.62 16.02
N LYS A 5 -1.89 9.57 15.57
CA LYS A 5 -1.77 8.19 16.05
C LYS A 5 -0.84 7.29 15.23
N ASN A 6 -0.38 7.74 14.05
CA ASN A 6 0.52 6.96 13.18
C ASN A 6 1.96 7.48 13.22
N ARG A 7 2.50 7.76 14.41
CA ARG A 7 3.91 8.17 14.55
C ARG A 7 4.79 6.93 14.60
N LEU A 8 5.83 6.93 13.77
CA LEU A 8 6.86 5.89 13.82
C LEU A 8 7.54 5.85 15.19
N LEU A 9 7.84 4.65 15.68
CA LEU A 9 8.61 4.44 16.90
C LEU A 9 9.99 5.09 16.82
N VAL A 10 10.60 5.06 15.63
CA VAL A 10 11.85 5.75 15.30
C VAL A 10 11.56 6.78 14.20
N PRO A 11 11.28 8.05 14.54
CA PRO A 11 10.93 9.07 13.56
C PRO A 11 12.00 9.31 12.49
N ALA A 12 13.28 9.13 12.85
CA ALA A 12 14.39 9.27 11.90
C ALA A 12 14.37 8.22 10.75
N ALA A 13 13.59 7.15 10.91
CA ALA A 13 13.47 6.09 9.90
C ALA A 13 12.42 6.40 8.81
N ASP A 14 11.68 7.51 8.91
CA ASP A 14 10.55 7.84 8.04
C ASP A 14 10.88 7.76 6.54
N SER A 15 11.89 8.50 6.10
CA SER A 15 12.33 8.50 4.69
C SER A 15 12.80 7.12 4.21
N ARG A 16 13.41 6.33 5.09
CA ARG A 16 13.88 4.97 4.78
C ARG A 16 12.73 3.99 4.68
N LEU A 17 11.72 4.10 5.54
CA LEU A 17 10.53 3.26 5.47
C LEU A 17 9.69 3.58 4.23
N ASP A 18 9.65 4.83 3.80
CA ASP A 18 8.99 5.21 2.54
C ASP A 18 9.73 4.66 1.31
N ALA A 19 11.06 4.79 1.27
CA ALA A 19 11.86 4.17 0.21
C ALA A 19 11.66 2.64 0.18
N PHE A 20 11.65 2.02 1.35
CA PHE A 20 11.44 0.59 1.51
C PHE A 20 10.03 0.15 1.06
N LYS A 21 8.99 0.94 1.36
CA LYS A 21 7.63 0.73 0.85
C LYS A 21 7.60 0.68 -0.68
N TYR A 22 8.30 1.59 -1.35
CA TYR A 22 8.35 1.61 -2.81
C TYR A 22 9.16 0.45 -3.40
N GLU A 23 10.23 0.03 -2.73
CA GLU A 23 11.00 -1.16 -3.09
C GLU A 23 10.11 -2.40 -3.09
N ILE A 24 9.43 -2.67 -1.96
CA ILE A 24 8.52 -3.82 -1.84
C ILE A 24 7.36 -3.71 -2.85
N ALA A 25 6.78 -2.52 -3.04
CA ALA A 25 5.72 -2.34 -4.04
C ALA A 25 6.21 -2.66 -5.46
N SER A 26 7.46 -2.31 -5.79
CA SER A 26 8.06 -2.63 -7.09
C SER A 26 8.26 -4.13 -7.25
N GLU A 27 8.75 -4.82 -6.22
CA GLU A 27 8.90 -6.29 -6.22
C GLU A 27 7.56 -7.01 -6.37
N LEU A 28 6.50 -6.47 -5.75
CA LEU A 28 5.14 -7.00 -5.87
C LEU A 28 4.46 -6.66 -7.20
N GLY A 29 5.12 -5.92 -8.10
CA GLY A 29 4.61 -5.58 -9.41
C GLY A 29 3.54 -4.48 -9.42
N TYR A 30 3.37 -3.72 -8.33
CA TYR A 30 2.34 -2.67 -8.24
C TYR A 30 2.46 -1.60 -9.34
N PRO A 31 3.67 -1.15 -9.73
CA PRO A 31 3.82 -0.20 -10.83
C PRO A 31 3.30 -0.72 -12.18
N GLY A 32 3.23 -2.04 -12.36
CA GLY A 32 2.76 -2.68 -13.59
C GLY A 32 1.31 -2.30 -13.93
N HIS A 33 0.49 -2.00 -12.94
CA HIS A 33 -0.91 -1.57 -13.12
C HIS A 33 -1.04 -0.24 -13.87
N ILE A 34 0.03 0.56 -13.94
CA ILE A 34 0.09 1.80 -14.72
C ILE A 34 1.16 1.74 -15.83
N GLY A 35 1.62 0.55 -16.19
CA GLY A 35 2.64 0.35 -17.21
C GLY A 35 4.04 0.85 -16.82
N GLN A 36 4.31 1.02 -15.53
CA GLN A 36 5.61 1.45 -15.03
C GLN A 36 6.37 0.28 -14.41
N SER A 37 7.70 0.38 -14.35
CA SER A 37 8.55 -0.69 -13.78
C SER A 37 8.86 -0.49 -12.28
N ARG A 38 8.71 0.73 -11.75
CA ARG A 38 9.16 1.07 -10.38
C ARG A 38 8.16 1.99 -9.67
N ALA A 39 7.93 1.72 -8.40
CA ALA A 39 7.16 2.60 -7.53
C ALA A 39 8.05 3.74 -7.05
N SER A 40 7.46 4.92 -6.93
CA SER A 40 8.08 6.11 -6.40
C SER A 40 7.03 7.01 -5.79
N GLU A 41 7.45 8.03 -5.05
CA GLU A 41 6.53 9.02 -4.49
C GLU A 41 5.66 9.70 -5.57
N HIS A 42 6.26 10.04 -6.72
CA HIS A 42 5.60 10.76 -7.80
C HIS A 42 4.45 9.97 -8.46
N ASN A 43 4.57 8.64 -8.52
CA ASN A 43 3.59 7.78 -9.18
C ASN A 43 2.69 7.02 -8.20
N TRP A 44 2.96 7.10 -6.90
CA TRP A 44 2.28 6.30 -5.88
C TRP A 44 0.76 6.45 -5.90
N ASN A 45 0.26 7.68 -6.00
CA ASN A 45 -1.18 7.94 -6.04
C ASN A 45 -1.82 7.29 -7.27
N GLN A 46 -1.16 7.36 -8.44
CA GLN A 46 -1.66 6.77 -9.67
C GLN A 46 -1.69 5.23 -9.59
N ILE A 47 -0.62 4.62 -9.06
CA ILE A 47 -0.55 3.18 -8.80
C ILE A 47 -1.70 2.75 -7.89
N MET A 48 -1.86 3.44 -6.75
CA MET A 48 -2.88 3.10 -5.77
C MET A 48 -4.28 3.23 -6.33
N ASP A 49 -4.56 4.26 -7.12
CA ASP A 49 -5.87 4.45 -7.71
C ASP A 49 -6.18 3.39 -8.77
N ALA A 50 -5.23 3.08 -9.67
CA ALA A 50 -5.39 2.00 -10.64
C ALA A 50 -5.72 0.66 -9.95
N MET A 51 -4.95 0.29 -8.93
CA MET A 51 -5.17 -0.94 -8.17
C MET A 51 -6.51 -0.95 -7.43
N LYS A 52 -6.94 0.17 -6.83
CA LYS A 52 -8.25 0.25 -6.15
C LYS A 52 -9.40 0.00 -7.12
N TYR A 53 -9.37 0.61 -8.31
CA TYR A 53 -10.43 0.46 -9.30
C TYR A 53 -10.45 -0.93 -9.94
N GLU A 54 -9.27 -1.52 -10.17
CA GLU A 54 -9.15 -2.91 -10.62
C GLU A 54 -9.79 -3.87 -9.60
N LEU A 55 -9.40 -3.76 -8.33
CA LEU A 55 -9.96 -4.58 -7.26
C LEU A 55 -11.44 -4.31 -7.00
N ALA A 56 -11.90 -3.07 -7.12
CA ALA A 56 -13.33 -2.76 -7.05
C ALA A 56 -14.10 -3.47 -8.16
N THR A 57 -13.54 -3.52 -9.35
CA THR A 57 -14.14 -4.22 -10.49
C THR A 57 -14.20 -5.72 -10.22
N GLU A 58 -13.11 -6.32 -9.76
CA GLU A 58 -13.09 -7.75 -9.36
C GLU A 58 -14.11 -8.08 -8.26
N LEU A 59 -14.34 -7.15 -7.34
CA LEU A 59 -15.25 -7.31 -6.21
C LEU A 59 -16.70 -6.88 -6.53
N GLY A 60 -16.98 -6.43 -7.75
CA GLY A 60 -18.32 -5.96 -8.14
C GLY A 60 -18.77 -4.68 -7.44
N LEU A 61 -17.83 -3.87 -6.95
CA LEU A 61 -18.10 -2.63 -6.21
C LEU A 61 -18.24 -1.41 -7.12
N THR A 62 -17.83 -1.50 -8.38
CA THR A 62 -17.88 -0.40 -9.36
C THR A 62 -19.22 0.35 -9.42
N PRO A 63 -20.39 -0.32 -9.39
CA PRO A 63 -21.68 0.39 -9.42
C PRO A 63 -21.96 1.28 -8.21
N GLN A 64 -21.27 1.05 -7.09
CA GLN A 64 -21.41 1.82 -5.85
C GLN A 64 -20.44 3.02 -5.80
N ILE A 65 -19.53 3.14 -6.78
CA ILE A 65 -18.55 4.21 -6.86
C ILE A 65 -19.07 5.27 -7.83
N GLU A 66 -19.70 6.30 -7.28
CA GLU A 66 -20.35 7.36 -8.07
C GLU A 66 -19.35 8.48 -8.39
N ASN A 67 -19.01 8.69 -9.66
CA ASN A 67 -18.05 9.74 -10.07
C ASN A 67 -16.71 9.67 -9.31
N GLY A 68 -16.26 8.47 -8.96
CA GLY A 68 -15.06 8.25 -8.15
C GLY A 68 -15.23 8.49 -6.64
N TYR A 69 -16.45 8.76 -6.17
CA TYR A 69 -16.77 8.87 -4.75
C TYR A 69 -17.03 7.50 -4.13
N TRP A 70 -16.23 7.14 -3.13
CA TRP A 70 -16.31 5.87 -2.42
C TRP A 70 -17.15 5.93 -1.13
N GLY A 71 -17.73 7.10 -0.78
CA GLY A 71 -18.40 7.27 0.52
C GLY A 71 -19.68 6.46 0.69
N ASN A 72 -20.33 6.08 -0.42
CA ASN A 72 -21.53 5.22 -0.42
C ASN A 72 -21.17 3.72 -0.33
N VAL A 73 -19.90 3.37 -0.57
CA VAL A 73 -19.42 1.99 -0.49
C VAL A 73 -19.24 1.60 0.98
N SER A 74 -19.73 0.42 1.35
CA SER A 74 -19.65 -0.03 2.76
C SER A 74 -18.19 -0.08 3.26
N SER A 75 -17.97 0.25 4.54
CA SER A 75 -16.61 0.23 5.13
C SER A 75 -15.95 -1.15 5.04
N ARG A 76 -16.74 -2.23 5.09
CA ARG A 76 -16.24 -3.61 4.88
C ARG A 76 -15.71 -3.81 3.46
N ALA A 77 -16.42 -3.30 2.45
CA ALA A 77 -16.01 -3.39 1.05
C ALA A 77 -14.77 -2.55 0.75
N CYS A 78 -14.73 -1.30 1.23
CA CYS A 78 -13.53 -0.46 1.17
C CYS A 78 -12.34 -1.12 1.88
N GLY A 79 -12.58 -1.74 3.04
CA GLY A 79 -11.58 -2.50 3.78
C GLY A 79 -11.09 -3.74 3.02
N ALA A 80 -11.95 -4.42 2.26
CA ALA A 80 -11.55 -5.55 1.43
C ALA A 80 -10.62 -5.12 0.29
N VAL A 81 -10.95 -4.03 -0.42
CA VAL A 81 -10.08 -3.44 -1.47
C VAL A 81 -8.75 -3.00 -0.86
N GLY A 82 -8.79 -2.16 0.17
CA GLY A 82 -7.60 -1.63 0.82
C GLY A 82 -6.74 -2.72 1.46
N GLY A 83 -7.35 -3.76 2.04
CA GLY A 83 -6.67 -4.89 2.65
C GLY A 83 -5.93 -5.77 1.65
N ARG A 84 -6.48 -5.96 0.43
CA ARG A 84 -5.81 -6.71 -0.65
C ARG A 84 -4.53 -6.01 -1.13
N ILE A 85 -4.50 -4.68 -1.11
CA ILE A 85 -3.32 -3.88 -1.46
C ILE A 85 -2.40 -3.74 -0.23
N GLY A 86 -2.84 -2.98 0.77
CA GLY A 86 -2.05 -2.62 1.94
C GLY A 86 -1.63 -3.82 2.80
N GLY A 87 -2.45 -4.86 2.89
CA GLY A 87 -2.12 -6.07 3.65
C GLY A 87 -0.97 -6.86 3.04
N LYS A 88 -0.94 -6.99 1.70
CA LYS A 88 0.19 -7.64 1.01
C LYS A 88 1.46 -6.80 1.11
N LEU A 89 1.37 -5.50 0.88
CA LEU A 89 2.52 -4.59 0.97
C LEU A 89 3.09 -4.57 2.40
N GLY A 90 2.27 -4.22 3.39
CA GLY A 90 2.68 -4.11 4.78
C GLY A 90 3.15 -5.45 5.36
N GLY A 91 2.49 -6.56 5.00
CA GLY A 91 2.92 -7.89 5.42
C GLY A 91 4.32 -8.25 4.93
N ASN A 92 4.64 -7.95 3.67
CA ASN A 92 6.00 -8.16 3.13
C ASN A 92 7.03 -7.23 3.78
N MET A 93 6.67 -5.96 4.02
CA MET A 93 7.54 -5.02 4.74
C MET A 93 7.90 -5.57 6.13
N VAL A 94 6.91 -5.99 6.92
CA VAL A 94 7.13 -6.53 8.27
C VAL A 94 8.00 -7.78 8.24
N ARG A 95 7.72 -8.75 7.34
CA ARG A 95 8.54 -9.97 7.22
C ARG A 95 10.01 -9.66 6.94
N ARG A 96 10.28 -8.72 6.03
CA ARG A 96 11.65 -8.35 5.66
C ARG A 96 12.37 -7.58 6.77
N MET A 97 11.65 -6.74 7.51
CA MET A 97 12.17 -6.07 8.70
C MET A 97 12.52 -7.09 9.80
N ILE A 98 11.67 -8.09 10.04
CA ILE A 98 11.95 -9.18 10.99
C ILE A 98 13.21 -9.93 10.56
N LEU A 99 13.32 -10.31 9.29
CA LEU A 99 14.51 -10.97 8.77
C LEU A 99 15.78 -10.15 9.01
N PHE A 100 15.75 -8.84 8.76
CA PHE A 100 16.91 -7.98 9.06
C PHE A 100 17.21 -7.96 10.56
N ALA A 101 16.20 -7.93 11.42
CA ALA A 101 16.41 -7.99 12.87
C ALA A 101 17.05 -9.32 13.30
N GLU A 102 16.53 -10.46 12.83
CA GLU A 102 17.07 -11.80 13.10
C GLU A 102 18.54 -11.90 12.67
N GLN A 103 18.89 -11.41 11.47
CA GLN A 103 20.26 -11.39 10.98
C GLN A 103 21.20 -10.53 11.84
N ASN A 104 20.70 -9.46 12.46
CA ASN A 104 21.48 -8.62 13.37
C ASN A 104 21.62 -9.24 14.76
N LEU A 105 20.71 -10.12 15.18
CA LEU A 105 20.82 -10.87 16.45
C LEU A 105 21.81 -12.03 16.38
N LEU A 106 22.15 -12.50 15.17
CA LEU A 106 23.15 -13.55 14.93
C LEU A 106 24.60 -13.01 14.88
N ARG A 107 24.77 -11.69 14.95
CA ARG A 107 26.08 -11.02 14.97
C ARG A 107 26.52 -10.78 16.40
#